data_AF-A0A1B1PTP1-F1
#
_entry.id   AF-A0A1B1PTP1-F1
#
_cell.length_a   1.000
_cell.length_b   1.000
_cell.length_c   1.000
_cell.angle_alpha   90.00
_cell.angle_beta   90.00
_cell.angle_gamma   90.00
#
_symmetry.space_group_name_H-M   'P 1'
#
loop_
_entity.id
_entity.type
_entity.pdbx_description
1 polymer ?
#
loop_
_entity_poly.entity_id
_entity_poly.type
_entity_poly.pdbx_seq_one_letter_code
_entity_poly.pdbx_strand_id
1 'polypeptide(L)' 'MRQTFGTSERRACRVLGQHRPTQRKPPQGREDVARLTADVIDLALAYGRYGYHRVAVLLRRAGWQVNHKRVAR' A
#
# COMPACT_ATOMS: atom_id res chain seq x y z
N MET A 1 14.31 2.62 -6.33
CA MET A 1 15.77 2.86 -6.46
C MET A 1 16.54 1.54 -6.34
N ARG A 2 16.59 0.76 -7.41
CA ARG A 2 17.56 -0.33 -7.52
C ARG A 2 18.43 0.03 -8.72
N GLN A 3 19.74 0.12 -8.48
CA GLN A 3 20.80 0.33 -9.48
C GLN A 3 21.12 1.80 -9.81
N THR A 4 22.01 2.39 -9.01
CA THR A 4 22.83 3.54 -9.46
C THR A 4 24.14 3.64 -8.65
N PHE A 5 24.13 3.19 -7.40
CA PHE A 5 25.33 3.19 -6.56
C PHE A 5 25.98 1.80 -6.61
N GLY A 6 27.27 1.71 -6.91
CA GLY A 6 28.07 0.46 -6.90
C GLY A 6 28.23 -0.17 -5.51
N THR A 7 27.25 0.00 -4.63
CA THR A 7 27.22 -0.45 -3.25
C THR A 7 25.97 -1.30 -3.01
N SER A 8 26.13 -2.34 -2.17
CA SER A 8 24.99 -3.18 -1.80
C SER A 8 23.99 -2.41 -0.93
N GLU A 9 22.69 -2.69 -1.11
CA GLU A 9 21.60 -2.16 -0.26
C GLU A 9 21.90 -2.35 1.24
N ARG A 10 22.52 -3.48 1.61
CA ARG A 10 22.94 -3.75 2.99
C ARG A 10 23.99 -2.75 3.49
N ARG A 11 25.00 -2.45 2.67
CA ARG A 11 26.07 -1.49 3.01
C ARG A 11 25.50 -0.09 3.11
N ALA A 12 24.68 0.31 2.14
CA ALA A 12 24.02 1.62 2.13
C ALA A 12 23.13 1.83 3.36
N CYS A 13 22.25 0.88 3.69
CA CYS A 13 21.39 0.98 4.88
C CYS A 13 22.19 1.01 6.20
N ARG A 14 23.28 0.24 6.30
CA ARG A 14 24.16 0.26 7.49
C ARG A 14 24.84 1.61 7.66
N VAL A 15 25.37 2.19 6.59
CA VAL A 15 26.03 3.51 6.62
C VAL A 15 25.05 4.63 6.96
N LEU A 16 23.84 4.58 6.40
CA LEU A 16 22.78 5.58 6.67
C LEU A 16 22.09 5.39 8.02
N GLY A 17 22.41 4.33 8.79
CA GLY A 17 21.70 4.00 10.03
C GLY A 17 20.22 3.63 9.82
N GLN A 18 19.77 3.47 8.58
CA GLN A 18 18.38 3.17 8.27
C GLN A 18 18.14 1.66 8.33
N HIS A 19 17.06 1.25 9.00
CA HIS A 19 16.65 -0.14 8.99
C HIS A 19 16.25 -0.58 7.57
N ARG A 20 16.89 -1.64 7.06
CA ARG A 20 16.70 -2.14 5.69
C ARG A 20 15.23 -2.39 5.29
N PRO A 21 14.36 -2.93 6.15
CA PRO A 21 12.92 -3.03 5.86
C PRO A 21 12.24 -1.70 5.55
N THR A 22 12.64 -0.61 6.19
CA THR A 22 12.11 0.73 5.93
C THR A 22 12.46 1.18 4.51
N GLN A 23 13.69 0.89 4.05
CA GLN A 23 14.09 1.18 2.67
C GLN A 23 13.37 0.29 1.64
N ARG A 24 12.98 -0.93 2.03
CA ARG A 24 12.22 -1.84 1.17
C ARG A 24 10.72 -1.57 1.15
N LYS A 25 10.19 -0.96 2.20
CA LYS A 25 8.77 -0.60 2.36
C LYS A 25 8.68 0.92 2.53
N PRO A 26 8.93 1.70 1.46
CA PRO A 26 8.74 3.13 1.53
C PRO A 26 7.30 3.45 1.94
N PRO A 27 7.08 4.53 2.71
CA PRO A 27 5.73 4.99 3.02
C PRO A 27 4.98 5.26 1.71
N GLN A 28 3.78 4.68 1.59
CA GLN A 28 2.86 4.98 0.50
C GLN A 28 2.33 6.41 0.70
N GLY A 29 2.27 7.19 -0.37
CA GLY A 29 1.99 8.62 -0.33
C GLY A 29 0.57 8.93 0.16
N ARG A 30 0.34 10.18 0.57
CA ARG A 30 -0.98 10.65 1.05
C ARG A 30 -2.05 10.62 -0.05
N GLU A 31 -1.66 10.82 -1.30
CA GLU A 31 -2.54 10.75 -2.47
C GLU A 31 -3.07 9.33 -2.74
N ASP A 32 -2.22 8.31 -2.55
CA ASP A 32 -2.64 6.91 -2.67
C ASP A 32 -3.73 6.56 -1.65
N VAL A 33 -3.64 7.15 -0.44
CA VAL A 33 -4.64 6.96 0.62
C VAL A 33 -5.95 7.61 0.24
N ALA A 34 -5.94 8.84 -0.27
CA ALA A 34 -7.15 9.55 -0.68
C ALA A 34 -7.89 8.81 -1.81
N ARG A 35 -7.14 8.34 -2.81
CA ARG A 35 -7.71 7.56 -3.93
C ARG A 35 -8.27 6.22 -3.45
N LEU A 36 -7.57 5.53 -2.55
CA LEU A 36 -8.07 4.30 -1.95
C LEU A 36 -9.38 4.53 -1.18
N THR A 37 -9.48 5.61 -0.41
CA THR A 37 -10.70 5.93 0.34
C THR A 37 -11.88 6.22 -0.59
N ALA A 38 -11.66 6.96 -1.68
CA ALA A 38 -12.69 7.21 -2.69
C ALA A 38 -13.21 5.89 -3.30
N ASP A 39 -12.30 5.01 -3.74
CA ASP A 39 -12.67 3.72 -4.33
C ASP A 39 -13.42 2.81 -3.33
N VAL A 40 -13.04 2.85 -2.04
CA VAL A 40 -13.75 2.12 -0.99
C VAL A 40 -15.18 2.64 -0.84
N ILE A 41 -15.37 3.97 -0.82
CA ILE A 41 -16.69 4.60 -0.69
C ILE A 41 -17.55 4.26 -1.91
N ASP A 42 -17.03 4.41 -3.12
CA ASP A 42 -17.76 4.12 -4.35
C ASP A 42 -18.21 2.65 -4.41
N LEU A 43 -17.34 1.71 -4.03
CA LEU A 43 -17.69 0.29 -3.96
C LEU A 43 -18.71 -0.01 -2.85
N ALA A 44 -18.63 0.66 -1.70
CA ALA A 44 -19.60 0.49 -0.63
C ALA A 44 -20.97 1.05 -1.04
N LEU A 45 -21.02 2.18 -1.74
CA LEU A 45 -22.26 2.77 -2.25
C LEU A 45 -22.87 1.91 -3.36
N ALA A 46 -22.07 1.44 -4.32
CA ALA A 46 -22.52 0.60 -5.42
C ALA A 46 -22.97 -0.80 -4.95
N TYR A 47 -22.33 -1.33 -3.89
CA TYR A 47 -22.59 -2.67 -3.36
C TYR A 47 -22.92 -2.62 -1.86
N GLY A 48 -23.95 -1.87 -1.45
CA GLY A 48 -24.27 -1.63 -0.03
C GLY A 48 -24.51 -2.85 0.87
N ARG A 49 -24.79 -4.04 0.30
CA ARG A 49 -24.87 -5.31 1.07
C ARG A 49 -23.52 -6.01 1.24
N TYR A 50 -22.49 -5.57 0.55
CA TYR A 50 -21.18 -6.19 0.57
C TYR A 50 -20.42 -5.70 1.81
N GLY A 51 -20.12 -6.62 2.72
CA GLY A 51 -19.21 -6.32 3.83
C GLY A 51 -17.80 -6.03 3.35
N TYR A 52 -16.97 -5.45 4.23
CA TYR A 52 -15.61 -4.99 3.92
C TYR A 52 -14.71 -6.06 3.29
N HIS A 53 -14.92 -7.35 3.58
CA HIS A 53 -14.19 -8.45 2.95
C HIS A 53 -14.44 -8.52 1.43
N ARG A 54 -15.69 -8.34 0.99
CA ARG A 54 -16.03 -8.37 -0.44
C ARG A 54 -15.52 -7.12 -1.14
N VAL A 55 -15.63 -5.95 -0.49
CA VAL A 55 -15.00 -4.71 -0.97
C VAL A 55 -13.48 -4.88 -1.12
N ALA A 56 -12.80 -5.51 -0.16
CA ALA A 56 -11.37 -5.80 -0.24
C ALA A 56 -10.98 -6.79 -1.36
N VAL A 57 -11.90 -7.66 -1.80
CA VAL A 57 -11.68 -8.50 -3.00
C VAL A 57 -11.80 -7.66 -4.27
N LEU A 58 -12.79 -6.79 -4.35
CA LEU A 58 -13.01 -5.90 -5.50
C LEU A 58 -11.84 -4.92 -5.68
N LEU A 59 -11.36 -4.32 -4.59
CA LEU A 59 -10.17 -3.45 -4.62
C LEU A 59 -8.93 -4.20 -5.14
N ARG A 60 -8.72 -5.45 -4.71
CA ARG A 60 -7.61 -6.27 -5.24
C ARG A 60 -7.75 -6.57 -6.72
N ARG A 61 -8.97 -6.80 -7.22
CA ARG A 61 -9.24 -6.96 -8.66
C ARG A 61 -9.01 -5.67 -9.44
N ALA A 62 -9.28 -4.52 -8.83
CA ALA A 62 -8.96 -3.19 -9.38
C ALA A 62 -7.46 -2.84 -9.31
N GLY A 63 -6.61 -3.75 -8.81
CA GLY A 63 -5.15 -3.57 -8.76
C GLY A 63 -4.60 -3.06 -7.43
N TRP A 64 -5.45 -2.81 -6.44
CA TRP A 64 -4.99 -2.36 -5.13
C TRP A 64 -4.32 -3.49 -4.33
N GLN A 65 -3.11 -3.24 -3.84
CA GLN A 65 -2.42 -4.13 -2.90
C GLN A 65 -2.80 -3.77 -1.45
N VAL A 66 -4.07 -3.96 -1.09
CA VAL A 66 -4.61 -3.63 0.23
C VAL A 66 -4.98 -4.87 1.03
N ASN A 67 -4.73 -4.82 2.33
CA ASN A 67 -5.20 -5.80 3.28
C ASN A 67 -6.65 -5.47 3.69
N HIS A 68 -7.48 -6.48 3.98
CA HIS A 68 -8.86 -6.29 4.46
C HIS A 68 -8.94 -5.41 5.72
N LYS A 69 -7.93 -5.50 6.61
CA LYS A 69 -7.83 -4.65 7.80
C LYS A 69 -7.71 -3.15 7.47
N ARG A 70 -7.17 -2.81 6.30
CA ARG A 70 -7.01 -1.43 5.85
C ARG A 70 -8.32 -0.83 5.30
N VAL A 71 -9.25 -1.70 4.88
CA VAL A 71 -10.58 -1.32 4.38
C VAL A 71 -11.56 -1.12 5.53
N ALA A 72 -11.43 -1.90 6.61
CA ALA A 72 -12.29 -1.82 7.79
C ALA A 72 -11.86 -0.74 8.81
N ARG A 73 -11.02 0.22 8.41
CA ARG A 73 -10.44 1.21 9.33
C ARG A 73 -11.40 2.37 9.60
#